data_AF-A0A0Q9Q7P5-F1
#
_entry.id   AF-A0A0Q9Q7P5-F1
#
_cell.length_a   1.000
_cell.length_b   1.000
_cell.length_c   1.000
_cell.angle_alpha   90.00
_cell.angle_beta   90.00
_cell.angle_gamma   90.00
#
_symmetry.space_group_name_H-M   'P 1'
#
loop_
_entity.id
_entity.type
_entity.pdbx_description
1 polymer ?
#
loop_
_entity_poly.entity_id
_entity_poly.type
_entity_poly.pdbx_seq_one_letter_code
_entity_poly.pdbx_strand_id
1 'polypeptide(L)'
;MAGDVTDPLERFRLDYAPLLLRHLARRDESGLQAAYQLGRRAMQESVGLLDVVRVHNDLFLEVLATVRHLDEVLDLTETASTLLIDLVASFEVAQRGFMDARRGAQPE
;
A
#
# COMPACT_ATOMS: atom_id res chain seq x y z
N MET A 1 -20.13 -24.69 -6.52
CA MET A 1 -18.84 -24.15 -6.99
C MET A 1 -18.66 -22.76 -6.37
N ALA A 2 -18.37 -22.69 -5.07
CA ALA A 2 -18.12 -21.43 -4.38
C ALA A 2 -16.61 -21.19 -4.44
N GLY A 3 -16.18 -20.44 -5.46
CA GLY A 3 -14.79 -20.02 -5.58
C GLY A 3 -14.45 -19.10 -4.43
N ASP A 4 -13.44 -19.50 -3.66
CA ASP A 4 -12.60 -18.73 -2.75
C ASP A 4 -12.79 -17.20 -2.85
N VAL A 5 -13.66 -16.65 -2.00
CA VAL A 5 -13.74 -15.20 -1.78
C VAL A 5 -12.76 -14.90 -0.66
N THR A 6 -11.46 -14.89 -0.99
CA THR A 6 -10.42 -14.39 -0.10
C THR A 6 -10.83 -13.00 0.39
N ASP A 7 -10.77 -12.78 1.71
CA ASP A 7 -11.06 -11.50 2.35
C ASP A 7 -10.31 -10.37 1.61
N PRO A 8 -10.95 -9.25 1.23
CA PRO A 8 -10.28 -8.13 0.54
C PRO A 8 -8.98 -7.68 1.21
N LEU A 9 -8.93 -7.73 2.54
CA LEU A 9 -7.73 -7.40 3.29
C LEU A 9 -6.61 -8.44 3.11
N GLU A 10 -6.96 -9.72 3.11
CA GLU A 10 -6.02 -10.81 2.87
C GLU A 10 -5.47 -10.76 1.44
N ARG A 11 -6.33 -10.49 0.44
CA ARG A 11 -5.90 -10.27 -0.94
C ARG A 11 -4.98 -9.08 -1.07
N PHE A 12 -5.30 -7.96 -0.42
CA PHE A 12 -4.42 -6.80 -0.38
C PHE A 12 -3.05 -7.16 0.20
N ARG A 13 -3.02 -7.90 1.32
CA ARG A 13 -1.77 -8.37 1.94
C ARG A 13 -0.94 -9.24 1.00
N LEU A 14 -1.57 -10.17 0.29
CA LEU A 14 -0.91 -11.05 -0.68
C LEU A 14 -0.32 -10.28 -1.86
N ASP A 15 -1.01 -9.25 -2.35
CA ASP A 15 -0.52 -8.38 -3.42
C ASP A 15 0.57 -7.41 -2.92
N TYR A 16 0.49 -6.94 -1.67
CA TYR A 16 1.39 -5.94 -1.11
C TYR A 16 2.75 -6.52 -0.71
N ALA A 17 2.77 -7.73 -0.14
CA ALA A 17 4.01 -8.39 0.30
C ALA A 17 5.11 -8.45 -0.78
N PRO A 18 4.87 -8.94 -2.02
CA PRO A 18 5.91 -8.98 -3.04
C PRO A 18 6.33 -7.57 -3.51
N LEU A 19 5.44 -6.59 -3.44
CA LEU A 19 5.74 -5.20 -3.76
C LEU A 19 6.70 -4.60 -2.73
N LEU A 20 6.40 -4.77 -1.44
CA LEU A 20 7.23 -4.33 -0.33
C LEU A 20 8.63 -4.95 -0.44
N LEU A 21 8.71 -6.28 -0.56
CA LEU A 21 10.00 -6.98 -0.68
C LEU A 21 10.83 -6.50 -1.89
N ARG A 22 10.18 -6.29 -3.04
CA ARG A 22 10.85 -5.77 -4.24
C ARG A 22 11.38 -4.35 -4.02
N HIS A 23 10.60 -3.50 -3.39
CA HIS A 23 10.99 -2.11 -3.15
C HIS A 23 12.16 -2.01 -2.16
N LEU A 24 12.11 -2.81 -1.08
CA LEU A 24 13.21 -2.94 -0.12
C LEU A 24 14.50 -3.46 -0.78
N ALA A 25 14.40 -4.44 -1.68
CA ALA A 25 15.57 -5.03 -2.33
C ALA A 25 16.21 -4.14 -3.42
N ARG A 26 15.42 -3.33 -4.13
CA ARG A 26 15.89 -2.58 -5.31
C ARG A 26 16.05 -1.08 -5.09
N ARG A 27 15.51 -0.52 -4.00
CA ARG A 27 15.38 0.94 -3.77
C ARG A 27 14.93 1.69 -5.03
N ASP A 28 13.96 1.14 -5.74
CA ASP A 28 13.58 1.56 -7.08
C ASP A 28 12.19 2.24 -7.09
N GLU A 29 12.11 3.37 -7.78
CA GLU A 29 10.90 4.16 -8.07
C GLU A 29 9.83 3.34 -8.83
N SER A 30 10.17 2.22 -9.47
CA SER A 30 9.20 1.30 -10.08
C SER A 30 8.18 0.71 -9.11
N GLY A 31 8.45 0.79 -7.79
CA GLY A 31 7.48 0.48 -6.73
C GLY A 31 6.29 1.44 -6.70
N LEU A 32 6.49 2.71 -7.04
CA LEU A 32 5.50 3.79 -6.89
C LEU A 32 4.25 3.56 -7.74
N GLN A 33 4.44 3.27 -9.02
CA GLN A 33 3.32 3.04 -9.94
C GLN A 33 2.50 1.81 -9.53
N ALA A 34 3.18 0.75 -9.05
CA ALA A 34 2.52 -0.44 -8.55
C ALA A 34 1.77 -0.17 -7.24
N ALA A 35 2.35 0.63 -6.33
CA ALA A 35 1.74 1.02 -5.07
C ALA A 35 0.47 1.87 -5.31
N TYR A 36 0.54 2.83 -6.23
CA TYR A 36 -0.61 3.64 -6.64
C TYR A 36 -1.76 2.76 -7.17
N GLN A 37 -1.46 1.83 -8.09
CA GLN A 37 -2.48 0.94 -8.64
C GLN A 37 -3.09 0.02 -7.58
N LEU A 38 -2.26 -0.49 -6.66
CA LEU A 38 -2.71 -1.31 -5.56
C LEU A 38 -3.59 -0.52 -4.59
N GLY A 39 -3.20 0.70 -4.21
CA GLY A 39 -4.00 1.58 -3.37
C GLY A 39 -5.38 1.88 -3.98
N ARG A 40 -5.44 2.16 -5.29
CA ARG A 40 -6.73 2.33 -5.98
C ARG A 40 -7.60 1.08 -5.96
N ARG A 41 -7.02 -0.11 -6.17
CA ARG A 41 -7.77 -1.37 -6.08
C ARG A 41 -8.28 -1.62 -4.66
N ALA A 42 -7.45 -1.39 -3.66
CA ALA A 42 -7.82 -1.49 -2.24
C ALA A 42 -9.04 -0.61 -1.90
N MET A 43 -9.06 0.63 -2.40
CA MET A 43 -10.23 1.52 -2.25
C MET A 43 -11.49 0.97 -2.91
N GLN A 44 -11.38 0.41 -4.13
CA GLN A 44 -12.51 -0.19 -4.84
C GLN A 44 -13.05 -1.44 -4.13
N GLU A 45 -12.16 -2.19 -3.46
CA GLU A 45 -12.50 -3.37 -2.68
C GLU A 45 -12.88 -3.07 -1.22
N SER A 46 -13.06 -1.79 -0.86
CA SER A 46 -13.42 -1.32 0.48
C SER A 46 -12.40 -1.63 1.59
N VAL A 47 -11.13 -1.78 1.24
CA VAL A 47 -10.04 -1.87 2.22
C VAL A 47 -9.74 -0.47 2.77
N GLY A 48 -9.82 -0.34 4.10
CA GLY A 48 -9.62 0.93 4.78
C GLY A 48 -8.15 1.37 4.83
N LEU A 49 -7.91 2.69 4.87
CA LEU A 49 -6.55 3.24 4.99
C LEU A 49 -5.81 2.73 6.23
N LEU A 50 -6.51 2.57 7.36
CA LEU A 50 -5.92 2.02 8.59
C LEU A 50 -5.53 0.56 8.45
N ASP A 51 -6.29 -0.22 7.66
CA ASP A 51 -5.96 -1.62 7.40
C ASP A 51 -4.73 -1.74 6.49
N VAL A 52 -4.61 -0.85 5.51
CA VAL A 52 -3.39 -0.72 4.68
C VAL A 52 -2.16 -0.43 5.53
N VAL A 53 -2.25 0.56 6.44
CA VAL A 53 -1.15 0.91 7.35
C VAL A 53 -0.81 -0.26 8.28
N ARG A 54 -1.82 -0.97 8.79
CA ARG A 54 -1.59 -2.15 9.64
C ARG A 54 -0.87 -3.26 8.88
N VAL A 55 -1.35 -3.62 7.68
CA VAL A 55 -0.73 -4.65 6.83
C VAL A 55 0.71 -4.28 6.49
N HIS A 56 0.99 -3.01 6.19
CA HIS A 56 2.35 -2.54 5.95
C HIS A 56 3.25 -2.80 7.15
N ASN A 57 2.84 -2.35 8.34
CA ASN A 57 3.64 -2.50 9.55
C ASN A 57 3.84 -3.98 9.91
N ASP A 58 2.81 -4.82 9.79
CA ASP A 58 2.90 -6.24 10.09
C ASP A 58 3.92 -6.94 9.17
N LEU A 59 3.83 -6.71 7.86
CA LEU A 59 4.77 -7.27 6.89
C LEU A 59 6.18 -6.70 7.06
N PHE A 60 6.31 -5.41 7.41
CA PHE A 60 7.62 -4.82 7.64
C PHE A 60 8.29 -5.36 8.91
N LEU A 61 7.53 -5.62 9.98
CA LEU A 61 8.03 -6.30 11.17
C LEU A 61 8.51 -7.72 10.86
N GLU A 62 7.80 -8.45 9.99
CA GLU A 62 8.25 -9.77 9.51
C GLU A 62 9.59 -9.68 8.77
N VAL A 63 9.79 -8.64 7.96
CA VAL A 63 11.08 -8.40 7.30
C VAL A 63 12.16 -8.08 8.32
N LEU A 64 11.91 -7.14 9.25
CA LEU A 64 12.87 -6.74 10.27
C LEU A 64 13.31 -7.91 11.16
N ALA A 65 12.42 -8.87 11.43
CA ALA A 65 12.75 -10.08 12.19
C ALA A 65 13.83 -10.96 11.51
N THR A 66 14.09 -10.77 10.22
CA THR A 66 15.12 -11.51 9.46
C THR A 66 16.47 -10.79 9.38
N VAL A 67 16.51 -9.50 9.75
CA VAL A 67 17.69 -8.63 9.63
C VAL A 67 18.60 -8.80 10.84
N ARG A 68 19.93 -8.81 10.62
CA ARG A 68 20.91 -9.02 11.69
C ARG A 68 21.72 -7.79 12.07
N HIS A 69 21.70 -6.74 11.24
CA HIS A 69 22.55 -5.57 11.40
C HIS A 69 21.71 -4.30 11.57
N LEU A 70 22.07 -3.46 12.55
CA LEU A 70 21.31 -2.24 12.85
C LEU A 70 21.33 -1.24 11.69
N ASP A 71 22.44 -1.11 10.98
CA ASP A 71 22.56 -0.20 9.83
C ASP A 71 21.59 -0.61 8.71
N GLU A 72 21.40 -1.92 8.50
CA GLU A 72 20.44 -2.46 7.54
C GLU A 72 18.99 -2.18 7.98
N VAL A 73 18.69 -2.23 9.28
CA VAL A 73 17.36 -1.86 9.82
C VAL A 73 17.01 -0.41 9.51
N LEU A 74 17.95 0.52 9.72
CA LEU A 74 17.73 1.94 9.47
C LEU A 74 17.43 2.20 7.98
N ASP A 75 18.26 1.65 7.11
CA ASP A 75 18.11 1.75 5.65
C ASP A 75 16.79 1.17 5.14
N LEU A 76 16.39 0.00 5.65
CA LEU A 76 15.12 -0.63 5.31
C LEU A 76 13.93 0.17 5.83
N THR A 77 14.05 0.81 7.01
CA THR A 77 12.99 1.63 7.60
C THR A 77 12.72 2.88 6.76
N GLU A 78 13.77 3.56 6.29
CA GLU A 78 13.63 4.71 5.39
C GLU A 78 12.95 4.31 4.07
N THR A 79 13.39 3.18 3.50
CA THR A 79 12.84 2.67 2.24
C THR A 79 11.37 2.24 2.39
N ALA A 80 11.02 1.55 3.47
CA ALA A 80 9.64 1.15 3.76
C ALA A 80 8.73 2.37 3.98
N SER A 81 9.22 3.37 4.70
CA SER A 81 8.46 4.59 5.02
C SER A 81 8.11 5.38 3.76
N THR A 82 9.05 5.50 2.83
CA THR A 82 8.82 6.14 1.52
C THR A 82 7.66 5.45 0.79
N LEU A 83 7.71 4.12 0.66
CA LEU A 83 6.64 3.36 0.02
C LEU A 83 5.28 3.54 0.68
N LEU A 84 5.23 3.59 2.02
CA LEU A 84 3.98 3.80 2.75
C LEU A 84 3.41 5.19 2.47
N ILE A 85 4.25 6.23 2.49
CA ILE A 85 3.84 7.61 2.20
C ILE A 85 3.24 7.70 0.79
N ASP A 86 3.89 7.10 -0.20
CA ASP A 86 3.40 7.11 -1.59
C ASP A 86 2.10 6.33 -1.76
N LEU A 87 1.98 5.20 -1.07
CA LEU A 87 0.75 4.43 -1.03
C LEU A 87 -0.40 5.25 -0.40
N VAL A 88 -0.17 5.90 0.74
CA VAL A 88 -1.17 6.74 1.43
C VAL A 88 -1.53 7.96 0.58
N ALA A 89 -0.56 8.60 -0.07
CA ALA A 89 -0.81 9.73 -0.97
C ALA A 89 -1.73 9.34 -2.13
N SER A 90 -1.69 8.08 -2.60
CA SER A 90 -2.62 7.59 -3.62
C SER A 90 -4.08 7.61 -3.16
N PHE A 91 -4.35 7.37 -1.86
CA PHE A 91 -5.68 7.46 -1.28
C PHE A 91 -6.18 8.90 -1.25
N GLU A 92 -5.32 9.87 -0.92
CA GLU A 92 -5.70 11.30 -0.92
C GLU A 92 -6.04 11.80 -2.33
N VAL A 93 -5.24 11.46 -3.33
CA VAL A 93 -5.47 11.85 -4.73
C VAL A 93 -6.77 11.23 -5.25
N ALA A 94 -7.01 9.95 -4.97
CA ALA A 94 -8.25 9.27 -5.35
C ALA A 94 -9.48 9.88 -4.64
N GLN A 95 -9.35 10.26 -3.37
CA GLN A 95 -10.42 10.91 -2.61
C GLN A 95 -10.72 12.32 -3.13
N ARG A 96 -9.69 13.12 -3.48
CA ARG A 96 -9.88 14.45 -4.10
C ARG A 96 -10.58 14.35 -5.46
N GLY A 97 -10.12 13.44 -6.33
CA GLY A 97 -10.75 13.23 -7.64
C GLY A 97 -12.24 12.83 -7.53
N PHE A 98 -12.59 12.02 -6.53
CA PHE A 98 -13.98 11.68 -6.25
C PHE A 98 -14.81 12.90 -5.78
N MET A 99 -14.24 13.74 -4.91
CA MET A 99 -14.92 14.94 -4.42
C MET A 99 -15.11 16.01 -5.50
N ASP A 100 -14.14 16.18 -6.39
CA ASP A 100 -14.23 17.15 -7.49
C ASP A 100 -15.23 16.71 -8.55
N ALA A 101 -15.29 15.40 -8.87
CA ALA A 101 -16.33 14.85 -9.74
C ALA A 101 -17.75 15.08 -9.18
N ARG A 102 -17.92 14.96 -7.85
CA ARG A 102 -19.20 15.26 -7.18
C ARG A 102 -19.57 16.74 -7.24
N ARG A 103 -18.62 17.65 -7.05
CA ARG A 103 -18.86 19.10 -7.16
C ARG A 103 -19.25 19.51 -8.59
N GLY A 104 -18.62 18.92 -9.61
CA GLY A 104 -18.94 19.20 -11.01
C GLY A 104 -20.26 18.58 -11.49
N ALA A 105 -20.76 17.54 -10.82
CA ALA A 105 -22.02 16.87 -11.14
C ALA A 105 -23.26 17.47 -10.44
N GLN A 106 -23.07 18.47 -9.58
CA GLN A 106 -24.14 19.17 -8.89
C GLN A 106 -24.43 20.48 -9.65
N PRO A 107 -25.54 20.59 -10.41
CA PRO A 107 -25.87 21.83 -11.09
C PRO A 107 -26.30 22.89 -10.07
N GLU A 108 -25.94 24.15 -10.33
CA GLU A 108 -26.45 25.32 -9.60
C GLU A 108 -27.97 25.50 -9.73
#